data_AF-A0A813FZG9-F1
#
_entry.id   AF-A0A813FZG9-F1
#
_cell.length_a   1.000
_cell.length_b   1.000
_cell.length_c   1.000
_cell.angle_alpha   90.00
_cell.angle_beta   90.00
_cell.angle_gamma   90.00
#
_symmetry.space_group_name_H-M   'P 1'
#
loop_
_entity.id
_entity.type
_entity.pdbx_description
1 polymer ?
#
loop_
_entity_poly.entity_id
_entity_poly.type
_entity_poly.pdbx_seq_one_letter_code
_entity_poly.pdbx_strand_id
1 'polypeptide(L)'
;SCSLPVVVVGSGAAGLVAALAASSAGAKEVLILEKASAEDASEGPSLAETSNTWRSSGLIPAAGTALQLQAGIKDDSPKLLAK
;
A
#
# COMPACT_ATOMS: atom_id res chain seq x y z
N SER A 1 -23.80 -7.75 19.30
CA SER A 1 -23.30 -8.32 18.03
C SER A 1 -21.80 -8.56 18.18
N CYS A 2 -21.31 -9.78 17.98
CA CYS A 2 -19.87 -10.04 17.87
C CYS A 2 -19.45 -9.71 16.43
N SER A 3 -18.59 -8.70 16.25
CA SER A 3 -17.98 -8.42 14.95
C SER A 3 -16.61 -9.09 14.91
N LEU A 4 -16.34 -9.87 13.85
CA LEU A 4 -15.00 -10.39 13.59
C LEU A 4 -14.14 -9.27 12.97
N PRO A 5 -12.84 -9.19 13.31
CA PRO A 5 -11.94 -8.22 12.69
C PRO A 5 -11.69 -8.56 11.22
N VAL A 6 -11.44 -7.54 10.41
CA VAL A 6 -10.83 -7.74 9.09
C VAL A 6 -9.36 -8.07 9.31
N VAL A 7 -8.92 -9.26 8.91
CA VAL A 7 -7.52 -9.67 9.03
C VAL A 7 -6.82 -9.47 7.70
N VAL A 8 -5.78 -8.64 7.70
CA VAL A 8 -4.90 -8.39 6.55
C VAL A 8 -3.57 -9.07 6.81
N VAL A 9 -3.12 -9.90 5.85
CA VAL A 9 -1.84 -10.60 5.93
C VAL A 9 -0.83 -9.93 4.99
N GLY A 10 0.25 -9.43 5.57
CA GLY A 10 1.31 -8.66 4.92
C GLY A 10 1.17 -7.16 5.20
N SER A 11 2.27 -6.52 5.64
CA SER A 11 2.34 -5.07 5.90
C SER A 11 3.05 -4.29 4.78
N GLY A 12 3.08 -4.82 3.57
CA GLY A 12 3.49 -4.06 2.36
C GLY A 12 2.41 -3.08 1.87
N ALA A 13 2.68 -2.37 0.77
CA ALA A 13 1.74 -1.36 0.23
C ALA A 13 0.30 -1.90 0.08
N ALA A 14 0.14 -3.05 -0.56
CA ALA A 14 -1.18 -3.63 -0.79
C ALA A 14 -1.93 -3.92 0.51
N GLY A 15 -1.24 -4.46 1.53
CA GLY A 15 -1.85 -4.77 2.83
C GLY A 15 -2.23 -3.51 3.60
N LEU A 16 -1.34 -2.52 3.67
CA LEU A 16 -1.64 -1.25 4.35
C LEU A 16 -2.79 -0.50 3.67
N VAL A 17 -2.83 -0.48 2.33
CA VAL A 17 -3.94 0.13 1.57
C VAL A 17 -5.25 -0.64 1.81
N ALA A 18 -5.22 -1.98 1.83
CA ALA A 18 -6.40 -2.79 2.14
C ALA A 18 -6.92 -2.54 3.57
N ALA A 19 -6.01 -2.45 4.55
CA ALA A 19 -6.36 -2.15 5.93
C ALA A 19 -6.99 -0.76 6.08
N LEU A 20 -6.41 0.24 5.42
CA LEU A 20 -6.94 1.61 5.38
C LEU A 20 -8.31 1.67 4.69
N ALA A 21 -8.48 0.96 3.57
CA ALA A 21 -9.75 0.90 2.84
C ALA A 21 -10.84 0.23 3.70
N ALA A 22 -10.53 -0.87 4.38
CA ALA A 22 -11.46 -1.56 5.28
C ALA A 22 -11.88 -0.66 6.45
N SER A 23 -10.92 0.02 7.08
CA SER A 23 -11.19 1.01 8.14
C SER A 23 -12.09 2.14 7.63
N SER A 24 -11.77 2.71 6.46
CA SER A 24 -12.55 3.78 5.83
C SER A 24 -13.98 3.34 5.43
N ALA A 25 -14.17 2.05 5.15
CA ALA A 25 -15.47 1.45 4.86
C ALA A 25 -16.29 1.11 6.12
N GLY A 26 -15.77 1.40 7.33
CA GLY A 26 -16.49 1.22 8.59
C GLY A 26 -16.19 -0.08 9.33
N ALA A 27 -15.13 -0.81 8.96
CA ALA A 27 -14.67 -1.93 9.78
C ALA A 27 -14.27 -1.42 11.17
N LYS A 28 -14.88 -1.98 12.21
CA LYS A 28 -14.63 -1.57 13.61
C LYS A 28 -13.25 -1.98 14.11
N GLU A 29 -12.72 -3.07 13.56
CA GLU A 29 -11.44 -3.63 13.92
C GLU A 29 -10.75 -4.19 12.67
N VAL A 30 -9.49 -3.81 12.48
CA VAL A 30 -8.63 -4.28 11.40
C VAL A 30 -7.32 -4.73 12.03
N LEU A 31 -6.98 -6.01 11.84
CA LEU A 31 -5.74 -6.61 12.34
C LEU A 31 -4.80 -6.83 11.16
N ILE A 32 -3.58 -6.30 11.24
CA ILE A 32 -2.54 -6.49 10.24
C ILE A 32 -1.50 -7.45 10.82
N LEU A 33 -1.22 -8.54 10.11
CA LEU A 33 -0.22 -9.53 10.48
C LEU A 33 0.94 -9.49 9.49
N GLU A 34 2.18 -9.47 9.99
CA GLU A 34 3.40 -9.54 9.18
C GLU A 34 4.31 -10.63 9.75
N LYS A 35 4.99 -11.38 8.87
CA LYS A 35 5.91 -12.45 9.23
C LYS A 35 7.29 -11.90 9.62
N ALA A 36 7.69 -10.76 9.04
CA ALA A 36 8.96 -10.14 9.34
C ALA A 36 9.10 -9.90 10.86
N SER A 37 10.23 -10.33 11.41
CA SER A 37 10.47 -10.25 12.85
C SER A 37 11.25 -8.98 13.19
N ALA A 38 11.13 -8.48 14.43
CA ALA A 38 11.95 -7.37 14.91
C ALA A 38 13.43 -7.77 15.09
N GLU A 39 13.72 -9.07 15.19
CA GLU A 39 15.07 -9.65 15.29
C GLU A 39 15.80 -9.69 13.93
N ASP A 40 15.04 -9.73 12.82
CA ASP A 40 15.55 -9.45 11.46
C ASP A 40 15.93 -7.95 11.28
N ALA A 41 15.55 -7.09 12.22
CA ALA A 41 15.84 -5.65 12.25
C ALA A 41 16.91 -5.28 13.30
N SER A 42 17.78 -6.23 13.65
CA SER A 42 18.74 -6.12 14.77
C SER A 42 19.76 -4.98 14.68
N GLU A 43 19.91 -4.31 13.53
CA GLU A 43 20.61 -3.01 13.44
C GLU A 43 19.78 -1.94 12.69
N GLY A 44 18.47 -1.87 13.00
CA GLY A 44 17.49 -0.91 12.47
C GLY A 44 17.25 -0.99 10.96
N PRO A 45 16.37 -0.14 10.38
CA PRO A 45 15.09 0.40 10.86
C PRO A 45 13.93 -0.62 10.96
N SER A 46 12.73 -0.13 11.26
CA SER A 46 11.50 -0.90 11.58
C SER A 46 11.10 -1.97 10.56
N LEU A 47 10.19 -2.86 10.95
CA LEU A 47 9.48 -3.88 10.15
C LEU A 47 9.20 -3.53 8.67
N ALA A 48 9.02 -2.24 8.35
CA ALA A 48 8.89 -1.72 6.98
C ALA A 48 10.06 -2.06 6.03
N GLU A 49 11.29 -2.13 6.54
CA GLU A 49 12.54 -2.33 5.77
C GLU A 49 12.58 -3.64 4.97
N THR A 50 11.94 -4.67 5.52
CA THR A 50 11.90 -6.01 4.95
C THR A 50 10.94 -6.11 3.76
N SER A 51 10.07 -5.11 3.55
CA SER A 51 9.08 -5.12 2.48
C SER A 51 9.69 -4.72 1.13
N ASN A 52 9.34 -5.45 0.06
CA ASN A 52 9.71 -5.05 -1.30
C ASN A 52 9.14 -3.68 -1.71
N THR A 53 8.04 -3.24 -1.10
CA THR A 53 7.51 -1.89 -1.30
C THR A 53 8.50 -0.83 -0.79
N TRP A 54 9.05 -1.02 0.42
CA TRP A 54 10.05 -0.12 1.00
C TRP A 54 11.31 -0.05 0.14
N ARG A 55 11.74 -1.20 -0.37
CA ARG A 55 12.93 -1.34 -1.23
C ARG A 55 12.68 -0.99 -2.71
N SER A 56 11.49 -0.54 -3.07
CA SER A 56 11.17 -0.18 -4.44
C SER A 56 11.87 1.12 -4.85
N SER A 57 11.97 1.37 -6.16
CA SER A 57 12.44 2.67 -6.68
C SER A 57 11.46 3.82 -6.45
N GLY A 58 10.36 3.59 -5.70
CA GLY A 58 9.35 4.60 -5.40
C GLY A 58 8.46 4.99 -6.59
N LEU A 59 8.50 4.24 -7.68
CA LEU A 59 7.72 4.52 -8.89
C LEU A 59 6.32 3.94 -8.76
N ILE A 60 5.30 4.80 -8.86
CA ILE A 60 3.88 4.42 -8.89
C ILE A 60 3.30 4.85 -10.25
N PRO A 61 3.24 3.95 -11.25
CA PRO A 61 2.64 4.27 -12.53
C PRO A 61 1.16 4.62 -12.38
N ALA A 62 0.77 5.75 -12.93
CA ALA A 62 -0.61 6.21 -13.02
C ALA A 62 -0.74 7.07 -14.28
N ALA A 63 -1.94 7.09 -14.87
CA ALA A 63 -2.19 7.77 -16.14
C ALA A 63 -3.30 8.81 -16.01
N GLY A 64 -3.16 9.92 -16.75
CA GLY A 64 -4.08 11.05 -16.69
C GLY A 64 -4.08 11.79 -15.35
N THR A 65 -2.98 11.74 -14.60
CA THR A 65 -2.88 12.39 -13.28
C THR A 65 -2.78 13.92 -13.42
N ALA A 66 -3.18 14.64 -12.37
CA ALA A 66 -2.98 16.09 -12.30
C ALA A 66 -1.50 16.48 -12.44
N LEU A 67 -0.58 15.65 -11.91
CA LEU A 67 0.86 15.83 -12.03
C LEU A 67 1.34 15.75 -13.49
N GLN A 68 0.83 14.79 -14.26
CA GLN A 68 1.11 14.67 -15.69
C GLN A 68 0.60 15.89 -16.46
N LEU A 69 -0.63 16.33 -16.19
CA LEU A 69 -1.21 17.51 -16.82
C LEU A 69 -0.40 18.78 -16.53
N GLN A 70 0.04 18.96 -15.28
CA GLN A 70 0.92 20.06 -14.87
C GLN A 70 2.29 20.02 -15.56
N ALA A 71 2.82 18.82 -15.81
CA ALA A 71 4.06 18.62 -16.57
C ALA A 71 3.88 18.74 -18.10
N GLY A 72 2.66 19.02 -18.59
CA GLY A 72 2.37 19.15 -20.02
C GLY A 72 2.19 17.82 -20.76
N ILE A 73 2.11 16.69 -20.05
CA ILE A 73 1.84 15.36 -20.62
C ILE A 73 0.33 15.24 -20.81
N LYS A 74 -0.12 15.25 -22.06
CA LYS A 74 -1.56 15.36 -22.43
C LYS A 74 -2.11 14.13 -23.14
N ASP A 75 -1.24 13.29 -23.66
CA ASP A 75 -1.55 12.12 -24.45
C ASP A 75 -1.66 10.84 -23.61
N ASP A 76 -1.24 10.88 -22.33
CA ASP A 76 -1.46 9.76 -21.42
C ASP A 76 -2.90 9.72 -20.88
N SER A 77 -3.48 8.52 -20.76
CA SER A 77 -4.85 8.35 -20.28
C SER A 77 -5.06 7.02 -19.57
N PRO A 78 -6.03 6.92 -18.64
CA PRO A 78 -6.37 5.65 -17.99
C PRO A 78 -6.70 4.53 -18.98
N LYS A 79 -7.28 4.86 -20.16
CA LYS A 79 -7.57 3.88 -21.21
C LYS A 79 -6.32 3.32 -21.89
N LEU A 80 -5.23 4.08 -21.94
CA LEU A 80 -3.96 3.60 -22.48
C LEU A 80 -3.24 2.70 -21.47
N LEU A 81 -3.25 3.06 -20.18
CA LEU A 81 -2.66 2.27 -19.10
C LEU A 81 -3.39 0.95 -18.82
N ALA A 82 -4.70 0.90 -19.04
CA ALA A 82 -5.52 -0.29 -18.80
C ALA A 82 -5.39 -1.40 -19.88
N LYS A 83 -4.56 -1.20 -20.90
CA LYS A 83 -4.24 -2.19 -21.93
C LYS A 83 -3.03 -3.02 -21.54
#